data_AF-A0A9E5YPZ4-F1
#
_entry.id   AF-A0A9E5YPZ4-F1
#
_cell.length_a   1.000
_cell.length_b   1.000
_cell.length_c   1.000
_cell.angle_alpha   90.00
_cell.angle_beta   90.00
_cell.angle_gamma   90.00
#
_symmetry.space_group_name_H-M   'P 1'
#
loop_
_entity.id
_entity.type
_entity.pdbx_description
1 polymer ?
#
loop_
_entity_poly.entity_id
_entity_poly.type
_entity_poly.pdbx_seq_one_letter_code
_entity_poly.pdbx_strand_id
1 'polypeptide(L)' 'MFKKIFVFFKSVRQEMSYVSWPTKADLKEGTTVVIIMSSIVAIFLFLVDAAFNVLIRTLLLKG' A
#
# COMPACT_ATOMS: atom_id res chain seq x y z
N MET A 1 -16.20 -6.06 -36.95
CA MET A 1 -15.25 -5.52 -35.95
C MET A 1 -15.45 -6.13 -34.56
N PHE A 2 -16.68 -6.21 -34.02
CA PHE A 2 -16.99 -6.81 -32.72
C PHE A 2 -16.47 -8.25 -32.50
N LYS A 3 -16.47 -9.09 -33.56
CA LYS A 3 -15.93 -10.46 -33.50
C LYS A 3 -14.43 -10.53 -33.17
N LYS A 4 -13.62 -9.57 -33.62
CA LYS A 4 -12.18 -9.51 -33.30
C LYS A 4 -11.98 -9.17 -31.82
N ILE A 5 -12.69 -8.18 -31.30
CA ILE A 5 -12.61 -7.77 -29.89
C ILE A 5 -12.98 -8.93 -28.95
N PHE A 6 -14.01 -9.70 -29.28
CA PHE A 6 -14.39 -10.87 -28.48
C PHE A 6 -13.32 -11.97 -28.48
N VAL A 7 -12.65 -12.18 -29.63
CA VAL A 7 -11.51 -13.10 -29.73
C VAL A 7 -10.30 -12.59 -28.93
N PHE A 8 -10.03 -11.28 -28.94
CA PHE A 8 -8.98 -10.66 -28.12
C PHE A 8 -9.23 -10.82 -26.62
N PHE A 9 -10.47 -10.64 -26.14
CA PHE A 9 -10.80 -10.89 -24.74
C PHE A 9 -10.66 -12.37 -24.36
N LYS A 10 -10.97 -13.29 -25.28
CA LYS A 10 -10.79 -14.73 -25.08
C LYS A 10 -9.32 -15.10 -24.97
N SER A 11 -8.45 -14.52 -25.80
CA SER A 11 -7.00 -14.75 -25.73
C SER A 11 -6.37 -14.13 -24.47
N VAL A 12 -6.78 -12.92 -24.08
CA VAL A 12 -6.31 -12.28 -22.83
C VAL A 12 -6.70 -13.11 -21.60
N ARG A 13 -7.92 -13.64 -21.56
CA ARG A 13 -8.35 -14.53 -20.47
C ARG A 13 -7.54 -15.83 -20.45
N GLN A 14 -7.15 -16.35 -21.60
CA GLN A 14 -6.32 -17.55 -21.72
C GLN A 14 -4.88 -17.29 -21.25
N GLU A 15 -4.30 -16.14 -21.58
CA GLU A 15 -3.00 -15.71 -21.06
C GLU A 15 -3.02 -15.46 -19.54
N MET A 16 -4.09 -14.83 -19.03
CA MET A 16 -4.29 -14.64 -17.60
C MET A 16 -4.44 -15.94 -16.81
N SER A 17 -4.70 -17.08 -17.46
CA SER A 17 -4.73 -18.39 -16.81
C SER A 17 -3.34 -19.00 -16.59
N TYR A 18 -2.34 -18.56 -17.37
CA TYR A 18 -0.93 -18.91 -17.13
C TYR A 18 -0.29 -18.01 -16.07
N VAL A 19 -0.94 -16.90 -15.71
CA VAL A 19 -0.53 -16.06 -14.58
C VAL A 19 -0.90 -16.78 -13.30
N SER A 20 0.12 -17.22 -12.56
CA SER A 20 -0.03 -17.78 -11.22
C SER A 20 -0.40 -16.69 -10.23
N TRP A 21 -1.69 -16.41 -10.11
CA TRP A 21 -2.21 -15.47 -9.11
C TRP A 21 -1.96 -16.02 -7.70
N PRO A 22 -1.52 -15.15 -6.77
CA PRO A 22 -1.36 -15.53 -5.38
C PRO A 22 -2.68 -16.01 -4.80
N THR A 23 -2.61 -16.98 -3.88
CA THR A 23 -3.82 -17.50 -3.25
C THR A 23 -4.40 -16.47 -2.28
N LYS A 24 -5.68 -16.63 -1.92
CA LYS A 24 -6.34 -15.74 -0.94
C LYS A 24 -5.63 -15.70 0.42
N ALA A 25 -4.83 -16.71 0.75
CA ALA A 25 -4.02 -16.76 1.95
C ALA A 25 -2.80 -15.82 1.84
N ASP A 26 -2.04 -15.91 0.75
CA ASP A 26 -0.87 -15.07 0.48
C ASP A 26 -1.23 -13.59 0.43
N LEU A 27 -2.41 -13.27 -0.14
CA LEU A 27 -2.93 -11.90 -0.18
C LEU A 27 -3.22 -11.36 1.22
N LYS A 28 -3.77 -12.19 2.13
CA LYS A 28 -4.02 -11.78 3.52
C LYS A 28 -2.71 -11.56 4.25
N GLU A 29 -1.76 -12.48 4.11
CA GLU A 29 -0.45 -12.38 4.75
C GLU A 29 0.30 -11.13 4.29
N GLY A 30 0.37 -10.88 2.98
CA GLY A 30 0.98 -9.67 2.43
C GLY A 30 0.32 -8.39 2.94
N THR A 31 -1.01 -8.35 3.02
CA THR A 31 -1.73 -7.17 3.54
C THR A 31 -1.48 -6.98 5.04
N THR A 32 -1.43 -8.05 5.83
CA THR A 32 -1.14 -7.99 7.27
C THR A 32 0.25 -7.41 7.54
N VAL A 33 1.28 -7.82 6.79
CA VAL A 33 2.64 -7.27 6.94
C VAL A 33 2.66 -5.77 6.64
N VAL A 34 1.98 -5.33 5.58
CA VAL A 34 1.90 -3.90 5.22
C VAL A 34 1.19 -3.09 6.29
N ILE A 35 0.11 -3.61 6.89
CA ILE A 35 -0.60 -2.93 7.99
C ILE A 35 0.33 -2.75 9.21
N ILE A 36 1.08 -3.79 9.57
CA ILE A 36 2.02 -3.71 10.70
C ILE A 36 3.13 -2.69 10.42
N MET A 37 3.77 -2.77 9.24
CA MET A 37 4.83 -1.84 8.86
C MET A 37 4.34 -0.39 8.81
N SER A 38 3.18 -0.13 8.20
CA SER A 38 2.61 1.22 8.15
C SER A 38 2.24 1.75 9.53
N SER A 39 1.74 0.90 10.43
CA SER A 39 1.45 1.28 11.82
C SER A 39 2.71 1.70 12.59
N ILE A 40 3.82 0.98 12.43
CA ILE A 40 5.10 1.32 13.06
C ILE A 40 5.61 2.68 12.55
N VAL A 41 5.58 2.88 11.23
CA VAL A 41 6.00 4.15 10.62
C VAL A 41 5.12 5.30 11.09
N ALA A 42 3.80 5.10 11.19
CA ALA A 42 2.87 6.11 11.68
C ALA A 42 3.17 6.53 13.12
N ILE A 43 3.45 5.58 14.01
CA ILE A 43 3.84 5.87 15.41
C ILE A 43 5.16 6.63 15.46
N PHE A 44 6.15 6.24 14.66
CA PHE A 44 7.44 6.93 14.59
C PHE A 44 7.29 8.38 14.15
N LEU A 45 6.56 8.63 13.04
CA LEU A 45 6.31 9.97 12.55
C LEU A 45 5.56 10.82 13.58
N PHE A 46 4.53 10.26 14.21
CA PHE A 46 3.78 10.95 15.27
C PHE A 46 4.69 11.40 16.43
N LEU A 47 5.63 10.56 16.85
CA LEU A 47 6.57 10.88 17.91
C LEU A 47 7.53 12.01 17.50
N VAL A 48 8.02 11.96 16.26
CA VAL A 48 8.89 13.00 15.69
C VAL A 48 8.13 14.32 15.58
N ASP A 49 6.93 14.32 15.01
CA ASP A 49 6.09 15.52 14.87
C ASP A 49 5.76 16.15 16.23
N ALA A 50 5.50 15.34 17.26
CA ALA A 50 5.29 15.81 18.62
C ALA A 50 6.55 16.46 19.21
N ALA A 51 7.72 15.85 19.01
CA ALA A 51 9.00 16.41 19.46
C ALA A 51 9.32 17.73 18.77
N PHE A 52 9.10 17.82 17.45
CA PHE A 52 9.25 19.06 16.68
C PHE A 52 8.28 20.14 17.14
N ASN A 53 7.01 19.81 17.40
CA ASN A 53 6.03 20.76 17.93
C ASN A 53 6.44 21.37 19.28
N VAL A 54 6.99 20.55 20.18
CA VAL A 54 7.53 21.03 21.46
C VAL A 54 8.74 21.93 21.22
N LEU A 55 9.69 21.50 20.40
CA LEU A 55 10.92 22.25 20.10
C LEU A 55 10.60 23.62 19.49
N ILE A 56 9.71 23.66 18.49
CA ILE A 56 9.27 24.90 17.83
C ILE A 56 8.55 25.82 18.82
N ARG A 57 7.64 25.29 19.66
CA ARG A 57 6.97 26.11 20.69
C ARG A 57 7.96 26.70 21.68
N THR A 58 8.93 25.91 22.16
CA THR A 58 9.92 26.39 23.13
C THR A 58 10.87 27.42 22.51
N LEU A 59 11.21 27.29 21.22
CA LEU A 59 12.07 28.23 20.51
C LEU A 59 11.33 29.54 20.17
N LEU A 60 10.09 29.48 19.68
CA LEU A 60 9.30 30.66 19.31
C LEU A 60 8.73 31.45 20.50
N LEU A 61 8.41 30.80 21.63
CA LEU A 61 7.88 31.49 22.83
C LEU A 61 8.98 32.12 23.70
N LYS A 62 10.26 31.82 23.43
CA LYS A 62 11.40 32.30 24.20
C LYS A 62 12.19 33.41 23.49
N GLY A 63 11.77 33.79 22.28
CA GLY A 63 12.26 34.95 21.50
C GLY A 63 11.29 36.12 21.54
#